data_AF-A0A538CWE1-F1
#
_entry.id   AF-A0A538CWE1-F1
#
_cell.length_a   1.000
_cell.length_b   1.000
_cell.length_c   1.000
_cell.angle_alpha   90.00
_cell.angle_beta   90.00
_cell.angle_gamma   90.00
#
_symmetry.space_group_name_H-M   'P 1'
#
loop_
_entity.id
_entity.type
_entity.pdbx_description
1 polymer ?
#
loop_
_entity_poly.entity_id
_entity_poly.type
_entity_poly.pdbx_seq_one_letter_code
_entity_poly.pdbx_strand_id
1 'polypeptide(L)'
;MTESSLKSASAEVTKATDKLESDLKGLGTPDTESGKKARETLDTLAGQLKTDAQTIDNAVKEVSGTSSALKAVSAVSATLVTVGDQVRAAFTSIQQLDTKGELEKAFRNSEECKNLSKQGS
;
A
#
# COMPACT_ATOMS: atom_id res chain seq x y z
N MET A 1 8.89 22.59 14.05
CA MET A 1 7.80 21.60 13.87
C MET A 1 6.72 21.90 14.90
N THR A 2 5.49 22.16 14.46
CA THR A 2 4.37 22.46 15.36
C THR A 2 3.44 21.26 15.45
N GLU A 3 2.62 21.19 16.50
CA GLU A 3 1.56 20.16 16.62
C GLU A 3 0.64 20.17 15.38
N SER A 4 0.28 21.36 14.90
CA SER A 4 -0.56 21.51 13.70
C SER A 4 0.12 20.97 12.44
N SER A 5 1.41 21.23 12.24
CA SER A 5 2.16 20.72 11.09
C SER A 5 2.29 19.20 11.13
N LEU A 6 2.46 18.62 12.32
CA LEU A 6 2.54 17.18 12.51
C LEU A 6 1.19 16.49 12.24
N LYS A 7 0.08 17.07 12.73
CA LYS A 7 -1.28 16.62 12.45
C LYS A 7 -1.64 16.67 10.97
N SER A 8 -1.24 17.73 10.27
CA SER A 8 -1.45 17.81 8.82
C SER A 8 -0.66 16.73 8.07
N ALA A 9 0.62 16.58 8.38
CA ALA A 9 1.46 15.57 7.74
C ALA A 9 0.97 14.14 8.01
N SER A 10 0.54 13.84 9.25
CA SER A 10 -0.03 12.52 9.55
C SER A 10 -1.33 12.27 8.80
N ALA A 11 -2.21 13.27 8.69
CA ALA A 11 -3.44 13.15 7.92
C ALA A 11 -3.16 12.90 6.43
N GLU A 12 -2.14 13.53 5.85
CA GLU A 12 -1.72 13.26 4.47
C GLU A 12 -1.18 11.84 4.29
N VAL A 13 -0.36 11.34 5.23
CA VAL A 13 0.15 9.97 5.19
C VAL A 13 -0.98 8.96 5.34
N THR A 14 -1.86 9.12 6.34
CA THR A 14 -3.03 8.27 6.52
C THR A 14 -3.90 8.25 5.27
N LYS A 15 -4.18 9.42 4.67
CA LYS A 15 -4.95 9.51 3.43
C LYS A 15 -4.28 8.80 2.26
N ALA A 16 -2.97 8.92 2.12
CA ALA A 16 -2.22 8.23 1.06
C ALA A 16 -2.26 6.71 1.26
N THR A 17 -2.12 6.25 2.50
CA THR A 17 -2.21 4.84 2.86
C THR A 17 -3.61 4.26 2.65
N ASP A 18 -4.66 4.98 3.06
CA ASP A 18 -6.05 4.60 2.81
C ASP A 18 -6.37 4.55 1.31
N LYS A 19 -5.84 5.50 0.53
CA LYS A 19 -5.98 5.48 -0.93
C LYS A 19 -5.29 4.24 -1.52
N LEU A 20 -4.08 3.92 -1.07
CA LEU A 20 -3.36 2.73 -1.53
C LEU A 20 -4.15 1.47 -1.17
N GLU A 21 -4.67 1.34 0.06
CA GLU A 21 -5.56 0.25 0.47
C GLU A 21 -6.76 0.12 -0.46
N SER A 22 -7.44 1.24 -0.75
CA SER A 22 -8.61 1.27 -1.62
C SER A 22 -8.27 0.88 -3.06
N ASP A 23 -7.17 1.41 -3.60
CA ASP A 23 -6.70 1.08 -4.94
C ASP A 23 -6.41 -0.42 -5.03
N LEU A 24 -5.72 -1.00 -4.04
CA LEU A 24 -5.40 -2.42 -3.98
C LEU A 24 -6.65 -3.31 -3.90
N LYS A 25 -7.63 -2.94 -3.08
CA LYS A 25 -8.91 -3.67 -2.98
C LYS A 25 -9.74 -3.59 -4.26
N GLY A 26 -9.63 -2.46 -4.96
CA GLY A 26 -10.30 -2.20 -6.23
C GLY A 26 -9.64 -2.92 -7.41
N LEU A 27 -8.47 -3.52 -7.24
CA LEU A 27 -7.86 -4.33 -8.29
C LEU A 27 -8.72 -5.56 -8.59
N GLY A 28 -8.91 -5.81 -9.88
CA GLY A 28 -9.43 -7.08 -10.36
C GLY A 28 -8.49 -8.23 -10.02
N THR A 29 -9.01 -9.46 -10.09
CA THR A 29 -8.22 -10.65 -9.82
C THR A 29 -8.17 -11.50 -11.09
N PRO A 30 -6.97 -11.74 -11.67
CA PRO A 30 -6.83 -12.66 -12.79
C PRO A 30 -7.37 -14.04 -12.41
N ASP A 31 -8.12 -14.67 -13.33
CA ASP A 31 -8.67 -16.02 -13.14
C ASP A 31 -7.60 -17.11 -13.35
N THR A 32 -6.58 -17.09 -12.49
CA THR A 32 -5.50 -18.06 -12.44
C THR A 32 -5.13 -18.34 -10.98
N GLU A 33 -4.46 -19.46 -10.72
CA GLU A 33 -4.00 -19.79 -9.37
C GLU A 33 -2.97 -18.77 -8.85
N SER A 34 -2.06 -18.31 -9.71
CA SER A 34 -1.16 -17.20 -9.36
C SER A 34 -1.92 -15.89 -9.13
N GLY A 35 -2.99 -15.63 -9.88
CA GLY A 35 -3.85 -14.46 -9.71
C GLY A 35 -4.54 -14.41 -8.35
N LYS A 36 -5.08 -15.55 -7.89
CA LYS A 36 -5.68 -15.69 -6.55
C LYS A 36 -4.66 -15.46 -5.43
N LYS A 37 -3.46 -16.04 -5.55
CA LYS A 37 -2.39 -15.84 -4.55
C LYS A 37 -1.85 -14.40 -4.55
N ALA A 38 -1.77 -13.77 -5.71
CA ALA A 38 -1.43 -12.35 -5.82
C ALA A 38 -2.49 -11.50 -5.12
N ARG A 39 -3.78 -11.82 -5.31
CA ARG A 39 -4.89 -11.16 -4.59
C ARG A 39 -4.76 -11.31 -3.09
N GLU A 40 -4.53 -12.51 -2.58
CA GLU A 40 -4.34 -12.76 -1.13
C GLU A 40 -3.16 -11.94 -0.56
N THR A 41 -2.07 -11.84 -1.32
CA THR A 41 -0.89 -11.04 -0.96
C THR A 41 -1.23 -9.56 -0.86
N LEU A 42 -2.00 -9.04 -1.83
CA LEU A 42 -2.43 -7.64 -1.86
C LEU A 42 -3.48 -7.32 -0.79
N ASP A 43 -4.41 -8.24 -0.51
CA ASP A 43 -5.38 -8.10 0.58
C ASP A 43 -4.68 -8.09 1.95
N THR A 44 -3.63 -8.91 2.11
CA THR A 44 -2.76 -8.88 3.31
C THR A 44 -2.05 -7.53 3.44
N LEU A 45 -1.44 -7.04 2.35
CA LEU A 45 -0.81 -5.72 2.34
C LEU A 45 -1.81 -4.61 2.69
N ALA A 46 -3.02 -4.64 2.12
CA ALA A 46 -4.08 -3.68 2.42
C ALA A 46 -4.43 -3.66 3.92
N GLY A 47 -4.54 -4.83 4.55
CA GLY A 47 -4.77 -4.93 6.00
C GLY A 47 -3.62 -4.38 6.85
N GLN A 48 -2.37 -4.62 6.42
CA GLN A 48 -1.18 -4.09 7.08
C GLN A 48 -1.11 -2.56 6.98
N LEU A 49 -1.32 -2.01 5.78
CA LEU A 49 -1.36 -0.57 5.51
C LEU A 49 -2.42 0.13 6.37
N LYS A 50 -3.61 -0.45 6.50
CA LYS A 50 -4.66 0.09 7.39
C LYS A 50 -4.20 0.15 8.85
N THR A 51 -3.51 -0.88 9.33
CA THR A 51 -2.98 -0.94 10.70
C THR A 51 -1.89 0.11 10.92
N ASP A 52 -1.02 0.31 9.94
CA ASP A 52 0.04 1.30 9.98
C ASP A 52 -0.50 2.73 9.96
N ALA A 53 -1.54 2.99 9.15
CA ALA A 53 -2.24 4.27 9.11
C ALA A 53 -2.86 4.62 10.49
N GLN A 54 -3.47 3.63 11.16
CA GLN A 54 -3.99 3.80 12.51
C GLN A 54 -2.88 4.05 13.54
N THR A 55 -1.73 3.39 13.40
CA THR A 55 -0.57 3.60 14.29
C THR A 55 -0.04 5.02 14.18
N ILE A 56 0.07 5.56 12.96
CA ILE A 56 0.48 6.94 12.70
C ILE A 56 -0.51 7.94 13.31
N ASP A 57 -1.81 7.75 13.08
CA ASP A 57 -2.85 8.63 13.62
C ASP A 57 -2.86 8.64 15.16
N ASN A 58 -2.71 7.46 15.79
CA ASN A 58 -2.63 7.34 17.25
C ASN A 58 -1.38 8.03 17.82
N ALA A 59 -0.21 7.84 17.20
CA ALA A 59 1.03 8.47 17.65
C ALA A 59 0.94 10.00 17.65
N VAL A 60 0.18 10.59 16.73
CA VAL A 60 0.01 12.04 16.64
C VAL A 60 -1.11 12.55 17.56
N LYS A 61 -2.17 11.77 17.80
CA LYS A 61 -3.25 12.13 18.74
C LYS A 61 -2.77 12.28 20.18
N GLU A 62 -1.73 11.54 20.58
CA GLU A 62 -1.14 11.60 21.92
C GLU A 62 -0.16 12.77 22.14
N VAL A 63 0.04 13.63 21.14
CA VAL A 63 0.97 14.76 21.24
C VAL A 63 0.39 15.86 22.13
N SER A 64 1.05 16.10 23.26
CA SER A 64 0.87 17.27 24.12
C SER A 64 2.23 17.90 24.45
N GLY A 65 2.57 19.03 23.83
CA GLY A 65 3.87 19.71 24.01
C GLY A 65 5.02 19.20 23.13
N THR A 66 6.22 19.76 23.29
CA THR A 66 7.36 19.53 22.38
C THR A 66 8.05 18.17 22.53
N SER A 67 8.19 17.64 23.75
CA SER A 67 8.83 16.33 23.97
C SER A 67 8.02 15.15 23.44
N SER A 68 6.68 15.23 23.50
CA SER A 68 5.78 14.22 22.93
C SER A 68 5.74 14.30 21.41
N ALA A 69 5.87 15.50 20.82
CA ALA A 69 5.98 15.67 19.38
C ALA A 69 7.21 14.96 18.78
N LEU A 70 8.37 14.99 19.45
CA LEU A 70 9.55 14.25 19.00
C LEU A 70 9.35 12.72 19.03
N LYS A 71 8.68 12.21 20.06
CA LYS A 71 8.34 10.78 20.15
C LYS A 71 7.38 10.37 19.02
N ALA A 72 6.36 11.18 18.76
CA ALA A 72 5.42 10.94 17.66
C ALA A 72 6.12 10.90 16.31
N VAL A 73 7.06 11.82 16.05
CA VAL A 73 7.85 11.84 14.80
C VAL A 73 8.69 10.57 14.64
N SER A 74 9.33 10.10 15.72
CA SER A 74 10.09 8.85 15.68
C SER A 74 9.18 7.65 15.40
N ALA A 75 8.00 7.59 16.03
CA ALA A 75 7.03 6.53 15.81
C ALA A 75 6.53 6.53 14.35
N VAL A 76 6.12 7.70 13.83
CA VAL A 76 5.69 7.85 12.43
C VAL A 76 6.80 7.43 11.46
N SER A 77 8.04 7.83 11.72
CA SER A 77 9.18 7.48 10.87
C SER A 77 9.43 5.97 10.86
N ALA A 78 9.35 5.32 12.03
CA ALA A 78 9.48 3.87 12.14
C ALA A 78 8.36 3.15 11.38
N THR A 79 7.11 3.59 11.54
CA THR A 79 5.96 3.02 10.82
C THR A 79 6.11 3.20 9.30
N LEU A 80 6.62 4.34 8.83
CA LEU A 80 6.86 4.55 7.39
C LEU A 80 7.92 3.60 6.82
N VAL A 81 8.96 3.26 7.60
CA VAL A 81 9.92 2.23 7.21
C VAL A 81 9.22 0.87 7.09
N THR A 82 8.38 0.52 8.07
CA THR A 82 7.58 -0.71 8.04
C THR A 82 6.66 -0.79 6.82
N VAL A 83 5.94 0.29 6.49
CA VAL A 83 5.13 0.38 5.27
C VAL A 83 5.97 0.11 4.03
N GLY A 84 7.15 0.73 3.93
CA GLY A 84 8.07 0.52 2.81
C GLY A 84 8.49 -0.95 2.66
N ASP A 85 8.78 -1.63 3.78
CA ASP A 85 9.20 -3.03 3.78
C ASP A 85 8.05 -3.98 3.45
N GLN A 86 6.84 -3.72 3.95
CA GLN A 86 5.64 -4.49 3.59
C GLN A 86 5.34 -4.42 2.09
N VAL A 87 5.40 -3.21 1.50
CA VAL A 87 5.18 -3.02 0.05
C VAL A 87 6.23 -3.79 -0.76
N ARG A 88 7.51 -3.71 -0.36
CA ARG A 88 8.59 -4.48 -1.02
C ARG A 88 8.39 -5.98 -0.89
N ALA A 89 7.99 -6.45 0.28
CA ALA A 89 7.73 -7.86 0.53
C ALA A 89 6.59 -8.37 -0.36
N ALA A 90 5.46 -7.67 -0.38
CA ALA A 90 4.32 -8.01 -1.22
C ALA A 90 4.69 -8.05 -2.71
N PHE A 91 5.43 -7.04 -3.19
CA PHE A 91 5.92 -7.01 -4.57
C PHE A 91 6.82 -8.21 -4.90
N THR A 92 7.76 -8.52 -4.00
CA THR A 92 8.68 -9.67 -4.16
C THR A 92 7.90 -10.99 -4.18
N SER A 93 6.92 -11.15 -3.28
CA SER A 93 6.04 -12.33 -3.26
C SER A 93 5.27 -12.47 -4.58
N ILE A 94 4.70 -11.39 -5.10
CA ILE A 94 3.98 -11.42 -6.39
C ILE A 94 4.92 -11.79 -7.55
N GLN A 95 6.14 -11.24 -7.60
CA GLN A 95 7.12 -11.63 -8.61
C GLN A 95 7.46 -13.12 -8.56
N GLN A 96 7.57 -13.69 -7.35
CA GLN A 96 7.83 -15.12 -7.15
C GLN A 96 6.62 -15.99 -7.51
N LEU A 97 5.40 -15.45 -7.46
CA LEU A 97 4.20 -16.14 -7.93
C LEU A 97 4.11 -16.21 -9.46
N ASP A 98 4.78 -15.31 -10.17
CA ASP A 98 4.77 -15.26 -11.64
C ASP A 98 5.92 -16.01 -12.32
N THR A 99 6.47 -17.03 -11.66
CA THR A 99 7.57 -17.85 -12.21
C THR A 99 7.26 -18.51 -13.56
N LYS A 100 5.98 -18.63 -13.93
CA LYS A 100 5.52 -19.19 -15.21
C LYS A 100 4.95 -18.13 -16.18
N GLY A 101 4.98 -16.85 -15.81
CA GLY A 101 4.43 -15.74 -16.60
C GLY A 101 2.90 -15.77 -16.74
N GLU A 102 2.18 -16.41 -15.82
CA GLU A 102 0.71 -16.47 -15.84
C GLU A 102 0.09 -15.10 -15.52
N LEU A 103 0.68 -14.33 -14.60
CA LEU A 103 0.24 -12.97 -14.29
C LEU A 103 0.55 -12.04 -15.46
N GLU A 104 1.76 -12.10 -16.03
CA GLU A 104 2.11 -11.33 -17.23
C GLU A 104 1.16 -11.62 -18.40
N LYS A 105 0.88 -12.91 -18.67
CA LYS A 105 -0.06 -13.31 -19.72
C LYS A 105 -1.47 -12.81 -19.44
N ALA A 106 -1.95 -12.93 -18.22
CA ALA A 106 -3.28 -12.45 -17.85
C ALA A 106 -3.38 -10.93 -18.04
N PHE A 107 -2.35 -10.17 -17.67
CA PHE A 107 -2.28 -8.74 -17.89
C PHE A 107 -2.35 -8.38 -19.38
N ARG A 108 -1.52 -9.02 -20.21
CA ARG A 108 -1.54 -8.82 -21.68
C ARG A 108 -2.89 -9.19 -22.32
N ASN A 109 -3.60 -10.16 -21.72
CA ASN A 109 -4.88 -10.65 -22.22
C ASN A 109 -6.10 -9.91 -21.68
N SER A 110 -5.93 -8.97 -20.75
CA SER A 110 -7.00 -8.09 -20.27
C SER A 110 -7.61 -7.29 -21.42
N GLU A 111 -8.91 -6.97 -21.33
CA GLU A 111 -9.61 -6.23 -22.38
C GLU A 111 -9.03 -4.83 -22.55
N GLU A 112 -8.61 -4.21 -21.46
CA GLU A 112 -7.97 -2.91 -21.40
C GLU A 112 -6.64 -2.91 -22.18
N CYS A 113 -5.77 -3.90 -21.97
CA CYS A 113 -4.51 -4.01 -22.73
C CYS A 113 -4.73 -4.38 -24.21
N LYS A 114 -5.75 -5.18 -24.50
CA LYS A 114 -6.13 -5.49 -25.88
C LYS A 114 -6.68 -4.25 -26.61
N ASN A 115 -7.44 -3.40 -25.91
CA ASN A 115 -7.96 -2.15 -26.47
C ASN A 115 -6.83 -1.15 -26.73
N LEU A 116 -5.83 -1.08 -25.85
CA LEU A 116 -4.66 -0.22 -26.01
C LEU A 116 -3.78 -0.62 -27.20
N SER A 117 -3.51 -1.93 -27.36
CA SER A 117 -2.69 -2.43 -28.48
C SER A 117 -3.37 -2.27 -29.85
N LYS A 118 -4.70 -2.30 -29.90
CA LYS A 118 -5.49 -2.03 -31.12
C LYS A 118 -5.52 -0.55 -31.52
N GLN A 119 -5.37 0.37 -30.57
CA GLN A 119 -5.34 1.81 -30.85
C GLN A 119 -3.99 2.31 -31.40
N GLY A 120 -2.93 1.52 -31.29
CA GLY A 120 -1.60 1.82 -31.84
C GLY A 120 -1.32 1.17 -33.20
N SER A 121 -2.33 0.59 -33.88
CA SER A 121 -2.22 -0.05 -35.20
C SER A 121 -2.90 0.78 -36.28
#